data_AF-A0AAV2NBS2-F1
#
_entry.id   AF-A0AAV2NBS2-F1
#
_cell.length_a   1.000
_cell.length_b   1.000
_cell.length_c   1.000
_cell.angle_alpha   90.00
_cell.angle_beta   90.00
_cell.angle_gamma   90.00
#
_symmetry.space_group_name_H-M   'P 1'
#
loop_
_entity.id
_entity.type
_entity.pdbx_description
1 polymer ?
#
loop_
_entity_poly.entity_id
_entity_poly.type
_entity_poly.pdbx_seq_one_letter_code
_entity_poly.pdbx_strand_id
1 'polypeptide(L)'
;MWREHPGGGYKIPVNIIAMFLLTAVLALTTVVSAEDVSMGPVFVKEPPNRVDFSNGTGAVVECQARGNPQPDIIWVRSDGTAVGDVPGLRQVLPNGNLVFPPFRAEDYRQEVHAQVYSCLARSPAGSVHSRDVNVRAVVAQYYDTDVNKEYAIRGNSAILKCVVPSFVADFVKVLSWHTDQGEEFVPGDDFGII
;
A
#
# COMPACT_ATOMS: atom_id res chain seq x y z
N MET A 1 34.52 3.32 -79.75
CA MET A 1 34.77 4.76 -79.56
C MET A 1 33.44 5.42 -79.23
N TRP A 2 33.09 5.47 -77.95
CA TRP A 2 31.93 6.21 -77.43
C TRP A 2 32.49 7.26 -76.47
N ARG A 3 32.17 8.54 -76.72
CA ARG A 3 32.65 9.68 -75.94
C ARG A 3 31.77 9.84 -74.70
N GLU A 4 32.40 10.00 -73.53
CA GLU A 4 31.72 10.35 -72.29
C GLU A 4 31.08 11.75 -72.36
N HIS A 5 29.99 11.95 -71.62
CA HIS A 5 29.34 13.25 -71.43
C HIS A 5 30.11 14.12 -70.43
N PRO A 6 30.16 15.45 -70.60
CA PRO A 6 30.83 16.32 -69.65
C PRO A 6 30.05 16.36 -68.34
N GLY A 7 30.68 15.96 -67.24
CA GLY A 7 30.20 16.16 -65.88
C GLY A 7 30.10 17.65 -65.56
N GLY A 8 28.89 18.20 -65.70
CA GLY A 8 28.55 19.53 -65.22
C GLY A 8 28.42 19.50 -63.69
N GLY A 9 29.49 19.85 -62.99
CA GLY A 9 29.46 20.07 -61.55
C GLY A 9 28.53 21.22 -61.20
N TYR A 10 27.35 20.92 -60.68
CA TYR A 10 26.43 21.88 -60.10
C TYR A 10 27.10 22.55 -58.90
N LYS A 11 27.70 23.73 -59.09
CA LYS A 11 28.21 24.56 -58.01
C LYS A 11 27.02 25.26 -57.36
N ILE A 12 26.60 24.78 -56.20
CA ILE A 12 25.56 25.44 -55.40
C ILE A 12 26.05 26.86 -55.10
N PRO A 13 25.29 27.92 -55.48
CA PRO A 13 25.70 29.29 -55.21
C PRO A 13 25.80 29.52 -53.70
N VAL A 14 26.84 30.24 -53.28
CA VAL A 14 27.16 30.49 -51.85
C VAL A 14 25.97 31.06 -51.07
N ASN A 15 25.10 31.83 -51.73
CA ASN A 15 23.88 32.38 -51.14
C ASN A 15 22.86 31.30 -50.74
N ILE A 16 22.78 30.18 -51.48
CA ILE A 16 21.90 29.06 -51.13
C ILE A 16 22.45 28.32 -49.91
N ILE A 17 23.78 28.11 -49.84
CA ILE A 17 24.43 27.51 -48.67
C ILE A 17 24.24 28.41 -47.44
N ALA A 18 24.46 29.72 -47.60
CA ALA A 18 24.25 30.70 -46.53
C ALA A 18 22.79 30.73 -46.05
N MET A 19 21.83 30.63 -46.97
CA MET A 19 20.39 30.58 -46.65
C MET A 19 20.02 29.29 -45.91
N PHE A 20 20.54 28.12 -46.33
CA PHE A 20 20.35 26.85 -45.62
C PHE A 20 20.99 26.86 -44.22
N LEU A 21 22.16 27.48 -44.08
CA LEU A 21 22.80 27.65 -42.77
C LEU A 21 21.99 28.61 -41.89
N LEU A 22 21.46 29.70 -42.44
CA LEU A 22 20.63 30.66 -41.70
C LEU A 22 19.32 30.03 -41.23
N THR A 23 18.65 29.23 -42.08
CA THR A 23 17.42 28.51 -41.70
C THR A 23 17.69 27.41 -40.68
N ALA A 24 18.83 26.71 -40.78
CA ALA A 24 19.25 25.73 -39.78
C ALA A 24 19.54 26.40 -38.41
N VAL A 25 20.20 27.56 -38.40
CA VAL A 25 20.46 28.34 -37.17
C VAL A 25 19.16 28.89 -36.58
N LEU A 26 18.25 29.41 -37.41
CA LEU A 26 16.93 29.86 -36.95
C LEU A 26 16.09 28.71 -36.36
N ALA A 27 16.10 27.53 -36.99
CA ALA A 27 15.43 26.34 -36.47
C ALA A 27 16.02 25.83 -35.14
N LEU A 28 17.33 26.02 -34.93
CA LEU A 28 17.98 25.71 -33.64
C LEU A 28 17.59 26.71 -32.53
N THR A 29 17.22 27.95 -32.88
CA THR A 29 16.86 28.99 -31.89
C THR A 29 15.39 28.94 -31.44
N THR A 30 14.50 28.28 -32.20
CA THR A 30 13.06 28.23 -31.88
C THR A 30 12.64 27.00 -31.09
N VAL A 31 13.56 26.37 -30.33
CA VAL A 31 13.16 25.32 -29.38
C VAL A 31 12.41 25.98 -28.23
N VAL A 32 11.10 26.15 -28.40
CA VAL A 32 10.19 26.51 -27.31
C VAL A 32 10.17 25.31 -26.36
N SER A 33 10.96 25.42 -25.28
CA SER A 33 10.81 24.53 -24.13
C SER A 33 9.47 24.88 -23.50
N ALA A 34 8.44 24.07 -23.75
CA ALA A 34 7.26 24.12 -22.91
C ALA A 34 7.73 23.78 -21.49
N GLU A 35 7.69 24.75 -20.58
CA GLU A 35 7.71 24.46 -19.15
C GLU A 35 6.44 23.67 -18.88
N ASP A 36 6.53 22.34 -18.96
CA ASP A 36 5.45 21.46 -18.53
C ASP A 36 5.16 21.81 -17.07
N VAL A 37 3.93 22.25 -16.78
CA VAL A 37 3.46 22.50 -15.42
C VAL A 37 3.32 21.14 -14.75
N SER A 38 4.48 20.61 -14.37
CA SER A 38 4.69 19.31 -13.81
C SER A 38 4.31 19.38 -12.33
N MET A 39 3.30 18.62 -11.96
CA MET A 39 2.81 18.51 -10.59
C MET A 39 3.40 17.25 -9.96
N GLY A 40 4.17 17.43 -8.89
CA GLY A 40 4.69 16.31 -8.10
C GLY A 40 3.59 15.39 -7.59
N PRO A 41 3.91 14.12 -7.28
CA PRO A 41 2.93 13.17 -6.79
C PRO A 41 2.36 13.60 -5.44
N VAL A 42 1.04 13.52 -5.30
CA VAL A 42 0.31 13.79 -4.06
C VAL A 42 -0.68 12.65 -3.82
N PHE A 43 -0.73 12.13 -2.60
CA PHE A 43 -1.69 11.09 -2.26
C PHE A 43 -3.13 11.61 -2.28
N VAL A 44 -3.99 10.88 -2.99
CA VAL A 44 -5.45 11.01 -2.91
C VAL A 44 -5.97 10.12 -1.80
N LYS A 45 -5.38 8.92 -1.66
CA LYS A 45 -5.70 7.96 -0.62
C LYS A 45 -4.43 7.32 -0.08
N GLU A 46 -4.18 7.54 1.20
CA GLU A 46 -3.13 6.85 1.95
C GLU A 46 -3.71 5.65 2.71
N PRO A 47 -2.91 4.58 2.88
CA PRO A 47 -3.29 3.45 3.71
C PRO A 47 -3.33 3.82 5.20
N PRO A 48 -4.10 3.09 6.03
CA PRO A 48 -4.07 3.24 7.48
C PRO A 48 -2.71 2.78 8.05
N ASN A 49 -2.38 3.21 9.27
CA ASN A 49 -1.13 2.83 9.93
C ASN A 49 -1.08 1.35 10.36
N ARG A 50 -2.24 0.68 10.44
CA ARG A 50 -2.36 -0.70 10.88
C ARG A 50 -3.45 -1.42 10.10
N VAL A 51 -3.14 -2.63 9.65
CA VAL A 51 -4.07 -3.53 8.94
C VAL A 51 -3.96 -4.91 9.56
N ASP A 52 -4.93 -5.24 10.41
CA ASP A 52 -5.06 -6.57 11.01
C ASP A 52 -6.16 -7.33 10.28
N PHE A 53 -5.90 -8.57 9.88
CA PHE A 53 -6.87 -9.39 9.16
C PHE A 53 -6.69 -10.88 9.45
N SER A 54 -7.74 -11.67 9.24
CA SER A 54 -7.66 -13.13 9.42
C SER A 54 -7.16 -13.82 8.15
N ASN A 55 -6.50 -14.97 8.31
CA ASN A 55 -6.09 -15.79 7.16
C ASN A 55 -7.27 -16.27 6.29
N GLY A 56 -8.49 -16.35 6.84
CA GLY A 56 -9.69 -16.72 6.08
C GLY A 56 -10.32 -15.56 5.30
N THR A 57 -10.11 -14.32 5.72
CA THR A 57 -10.71 -13.12 5.09
C THR A 57 -9.77 -12.49 4.06
N GLY A 58 -8.47 -12.48 4.34
CA GLY A 58 -7.53 -11.68 3.57
C GLY A 58 -7.69 -10.17 3.82
N ALA A 59 -6.97 -9.35 3.05
CA ALA A 59 -7.04 -7.89 3.13
C ALA A 59 -6.68 -7.23 1.80
N VAL A 60 -7.17 -6.00 1.61
CA VAL A 60 -6.76 -5.10 0.52
C VAL A 60 -6.31 -3.79 1.14
N VAL A 61 -5.09 -3.39 0.84
CA VAL A 61 -4.49 -2.12 1.28
C VAL A 61 -4.46 -1.18 0.08
N GLU A 62 -5.28 -0.13 0.14
CA GLU A 62 -5.45 0.80 -0.96
C GLU A 62 -4.45 1.95 -0.88
N CYS A 63 -3.86 2.29 -2.03
CA CYS A 63 -3.02 3.46 -2.17
C CYS A 63 -3.26 4.12 -3.53
N GLN A 64 -3.54 5.42 -3.52
CA GLN A 64 -3.77 6.18 -4.75
C GLN A 64 -3.09 7.53 -4.67
N ALA A 65 -2.40 7.91 -5.74
CA ALA A 65 -1.79 9.23 -5.89
C ALA A 65 -2.17 9.84 -7.25
N ARG A 66 -2.10 11.16 -7.30
CA ARG A 66 -2.27 11.97 -8.52
C ARG A 66 -1.03 12.82 -8.73
N GLY A 67 -0.72 13.14 -9.96
CA GLY A 67 0.44 13.91 -10.37
C GLY A 67 0.34 14.21 -11.87
N ASN A 68 1.16 15.14 -12.35
CA ASN A 68 1.34 15.34 -13.78
C ASN A 68 2.84 15.32 -14.08
N PRO A 69 3.38 14.27 -14.73
CA PRO A 69 2.70 13.05 -15.20
C PRO A 69 2.11 12.17 -14.09
N GLN A 70 1.13 11.31 -14.43
CA GLN A 70 0.48 10.39 -13.48
C GLN A 70 1.53 9.48 -12.81
N PRO A 71 1.56 9.39 -11.47
CA PRO A 71 2.57 8.60 -10.78
C PRO A 71 2.27 7.11 -10.79
N ASP A 72 3.35 6.33 -10.85
CA ASP A 72 3.32 4.90 -10.58
C ASP A 72 3.25 4.65 -9.07
N ILE A 73 2.47 3.64 -8.68
CA ILE A 73 2.35 3.19 -7.30
C ILE A 73 3.23 1.97 -7.09
N ILE A 74 4.20 2.08 -6.18
CA ILE A 74 5.15 1.03 -5.86
C ILE A 74 5.06 0.73 -4.37
N TRP A 75 4.91 -0.52 -3.98
CA TRP A 75 4.99 -0.92 -2.58
C TRP A 75 6.44 -1.18 -2.20
N VAL A 76 6.85 -0.69 -1.04
CA VAL A 76 8.19 -0.90 -0.48
C VAL A 76 8.08 -1.40 0.96
N ARG A 77 9.13 -2.08 1.44
CA ARG A 77 9.27 -2.42 2.86
C ARG A 77 9.98 -1.28 3.61
N SER A 78 10.15 -1.43 4.92
CA SER A 78 10.87 -0.48 5.78
C SER A 78 12.34 -0.25 5.39
N ASP A 79 12.95 -1.18 4.67
CA ASP A 79 14.32 -1.07 4.14
C ASP A 79 14.39 -0.35 2.77
N GLY A 80 13.24 0.06 2.21
CA GLY A 80 13.12 0.66 0.88
C GLY A 80 13.11 -0.34 -0.27
N THR A 81 13.21 -1.64 -0.01
CA THR A 81 13.17 -2.68 -1.04
C THR A 81 11.78 -2.78 -1.65
N ALA A 82 11.71 -2.73 -2.98
CA ALA A 82 10.47 -2.91 -3.72
C ALA A 82 9.81 -4.28 -3.42
N VAL A 83 8.49 -4.24 -3.32
CA VAL A 83 7.64 -5.36 -2.96
C VAL A 83 7.02 -5.91 -4.23
N GLY A 84 7.32 -7.17 -4.55
CA GLY A 84 6.68 -7.90 -5.63
C GLY A 84 5.65 -8.90 -5.15
N ASP A 85 5.06 -9.59 -6.12
CA ASP A 85 4.10 -10.66 -5.90
C ASP A 85 4.73 -11.86 -5.20
N VAL A 86 3.95 -12.49 -4.33
CA VAL A 86 4.23 -13.80 -3.74
C VAL A 86 3.03 -14.68 -4.06
N PRO A 87 3.18 -15.71 -4.92
CA PRO A 87 2.06 -16.53 -5.36
C PRO A 87 1.19 -17.01 -4.19
N GLY A 88 -0.11 -16.70 -4.25
CA GLY A 88 -1.09 -17.08 -3.24
C GLY A 88 -1.10 -16.23 -1.95
N LEU A 89 -0.08 -15.41 -1.68
CA LEU A 89 0.07 -14.71 -0.39
C LEU A 89 0.06 -13.19 -0.50
N ARG A 90 0.56 -12.63 -1.61
CA ARG A 90 0.59 -11.17 -1.82
C ARG A 90 0.59 -10.84 -3.30
N GLN A 91 -0.21 -9.86 -3.69
CA GLN A 91 -0.34 -9.39 -5.06
C GLN A 91 -0.34 -7.86 -5.11
N VAL A 92 0.42 -7.28 -6.03
CA VAL A 92 0.37 -5.86 -6.33
C VAL A 92 -0.51 -5.67 -7.57
N LEU A 93 -1.70 -5.09 -7.38
CA LEU A 93 -2.63 -4.87 -8.48
C LEU A 93 -2.21 -3.68 -9.36
N PRO A 94 -2.58 -3.68 -10.65
CA PRO A 94 -2.28 -2.56 -11.56
C PRO A 94 -2.87 -1.20 -11.13
N ASN A 95 -3.90 -1.22 -10.28
CA ASN A 95 -4.49 0.00 -9.73
C ASN A 95 -3.71 0.57 -8.53
N GLY A 96 -2.63 -0.08 -8.10
CA GLY A 96 -1.79 0.33 -6.97
C GLY A 96 -2.15 -0.32 -5.63
N ASN A 97 -3.20 -1.14 -5.55
CA ASN A 97 -3.59 -1.80 -4.30
C ASN A 97 -2.68 -3.00 -3.99
N LEU A 98 -2.33 -3.17 -2.71
CA LEU A 98 -1.65 -4.36 -2.20
C LEU A 98 -2.68 -5.33 -1.63
N VAL A 99 -2.78 -6.52 -2.22
CA VAL A 99 -3.77 -7.52 -1.86
C VAL A 99 -3.10 -8.70 -1.16
N PHE A 100 -3.69 -9.12 -0.06
CA PHE A 100 -3.36 -10.32 0.69
C PHE A 100 -4.55 -11.29 0.58
N PRO A 101 -4.51 -12.27 -0.33
CA PRO A 101 -5.58 -13.26 -0.46
C PRO A 101 -5.75 -14.10 0.82
N PRO A 102 -6.91 -14.75 1.01
CA PRO A 102 -7.05 -15.80 2.01
C PRO A 102 -6.01 -16.92 1.81
N PHE A 103 -5.47 -17.44 2.91
CA PHE A 103 -4.38 -18.43 2.92
C PHE A 103 -4.55 -19.45 4.06
N ARG A 104 -3.89 -20.60 3.95
CA ARG A 104 -3.94 -21.64 4.99
C ARG A 104 -2.91 -21.38 6.08
N ALA A 105 -3.10 -21.97 7.27
CA ALA A 105 -2.20 -21.75 8.40
C ALA A 105 -0.73 -22.11 8.06
N GLU A 106 -0.53 -23.18 7.30
CA GLU A 106 0.77 -23.66 6.83
C GLU A 106 1.49 -22.71 5.86
N ASP A 107 0.73 -21.86 5.14
CA ASP A 107 1.27 -20.91 4.18
C ASP A 107 1.64 -19.57 4.83
N TYR A 108 1.51 -19.46 6.16
CA TYR A 108 1.88 -18.25 6.88
C TYR A 108 3.38 -17.96 6.74
N ARG A 109 3.72 -16.79 6.18
CA ARG A 109 5.10 -16.30 6.09
C ARG A 109 5.23 -14.94 6.77
N GLN A 110 6.10 -14.85 7.78
CA GLN A 110 6.34 -13.62 8.54
C GLN A 110 6.72 -12.45 7.63
N GLU A 111 7.58 -12.67 6.63
CA GLU A 111 8.02 -11.65 5.66
C GLU A 111 6.89 -11.05 4.78
N VAL A 112 5.71 -11.71 4.75
CA VAL A 112 4.52 -11.26 4.02
C VAL A 112 3.46 -10.75 4.99
N HIS A 113 3.15 -11.55 6.02
CA HIS A 113 1.98 -11.38 6.88
C HIS A 113 2.24 -10.62 8.18
N ALA A 114 3.49 -10.38 8.56
CA ALA A 114 3.87 -9.60 9.74
C ALA A 114 5.01 -8.67 9.36
N GLN A 115 4.68 -7.65 8.57
CA GLN A 115 5.65 -6.77 7.94
C GLN A 115 5.15 -5.34 7.85
N VAL A 116 6.08 -4.39 7.90
CA VAL A 116 5.82 -2.97 7.67
C VAL A 116 6.02 -2.64 6.20
N TYR A 117 4.97 -2.08 5.60
CA TYR A 117 4.95 -1.62 4.22
C TYR A 117 4.80 -0.09 4.15
N SER A 118 5.25 0.50 3.04
CA SER A 118 4.95 1.88 2.68
C SER A 118 4.64 1.96 1.19
N CYS A 119 3.71 2.85 0.83
CA CYS A 119 3.38 3.12 -0.55
C CYS A 119 4.27 4.27 -1.07
N LEU A 120 4.95 4.04 -2.17
CA LEU A 120 5.77 5.01 -2.89
C LEU A 120 5.04 5.43 -4.17
N ALA A 121 4.65 6.69 -4.25
CA ALA A 121 4.16 7.30 -5.48
C ALA A 121 5.32 8.00 -6.19
N ARG A 122 5.63 7.58 -7.43
CA ARG A 122 6.78 8.06 -8.18
C ARG A 122 6.39 8.54 -9.57
N SER A 123 6.87 9.72 -9.95
CA SER A 123 6.79 10.24 -11.33
C SER A 123 8.09 10.98 -11.68
N PRO A 124 8.29 11.39 -12.95
CA PRO A 124 9.44 12.23 -13.32
C PRO A 124 9.49 13.57 -12.55
N ALA A 125 8.34 14.04 -12.05
CA ALA A 125 8.21 15.27 -11.25
C ALA A 125 8.72 15.12 -9.81
N GLY A 126 8.88 13.89 -9.32
CA GLY A 126 9.32 13.61 -7.95
C GLY A 126 8.76 12.31 -7.38
N SER A 127 8.96 12.11 -6.08
CA SER A 127 8.49 10.93 -5.36
C SER A 127 8.08 11.25 -3.94
N VAL A 128 7.02 10.61 -3.45
CA VAL A 128 6.53 10.75 -2.07
C VAL A 128 6.21 9.37 -1.47
N HIS A 129 6.49 9.21 -0.18
CA HIS A 129 6.17 8.01 0.59
C HIS A 129 4.94 8.25 1.46
N SER A 130 4.07 7.25 1.58
CA SER A 130 3.00 7.25 2.58
C SER A 130 3.57 7.01 3.98
N ARG A 131 2.70 7.15 4.99
CA ARG A 131 2.95 6.58 6.32
C ARG A 131 3.26 5.07 6.25
N ASP A 132 3.92 4.58 7.29
CA ASP A 132 4.14 3.16 7.51
C ASP A 132 2.82 2.43 7.80
N VAL A 133 2.68 1.25 7.21
CA VAL A 133 1.52 0.36 7.33
C VAL A 133 1.99 -0.92 8.01
N ASN A 134 1.63 -1.09 9.27
CA ASN A 134 1.87 -2.33 9.99
C ASN A 134 0.82 -3.38 9.60
N VAL A 135 1.21 -4.32 8.76
CA VAL A 135 0.34 -5.41 8.30
C VAL A 135 0.53 -6.62 9.22
N ARG A 136 -0.57 -7.11 9.81
CA ARG A 136 -0.60 -8.26 10.69
C ARG A 136 -1.73 -9.22 10.31
N ALA A 137 -1.41 -10.27 9.58
CA ALA A 137 -2.33 -11.39 9.39
C ALA A 137 -2.33 -12.28 10.63
N VAL A 138 -3.52 -12.72 11.03
CA VAL A 138 -3.77 -13.55 12.21
C VAL A 138 -4.35 -14.87 11.73
N VAL A 139 -3.69 -15.96 12.07
CA VAL A 139 -4.21 -17.28 11.75
C VAL A 139 -5.34 -17.59 12.73
N ALA A 140 -6.53 -17.86 12.20
CA ALA A 140 -7.65 -18.30 13.02
C ALA A 140 -7.33 -19.66 13.64
N GLN A 141 -7.26 -19.69 14.97
CA GLN A 141 -7.06 -20.90 15.75
C GLN A 141 -8.22 -21.07 16.71
N TYR A 142 -8.49 -22.32 17.09
CA TYR A 142 -9.46 -22.62 18.12
C TYR A 142 -8.97 -22.04 19.46
N TYR A 143 -9.86 -21.35 20.16
CA TYR A 143 -9.64 -20.85 21.50
C TYR A 143 -10.88 -21.15 22.34
N ASP A 144 -10.68 -21.28 23.64
CA ASP A 144 -11.74 -21.31 24.63
C ASP A 144 -11.44 -20.28 25.71
N THR A 145 -12.47 -19.81 26.40
CA THR A 145 -12.37 -18.80 27.45
C THR A 145 -12.83 -19.38 28.77
N ASP A 146 -12.09 -19.13 29.83
CA ASP A 146 -12.40 -19.68 31.16
C ASP A 146 -12.90 -18.60 32.12
N VAL A 147 -13.79 -18.97 33.04
CA VAL A 147 -14.18 -18.14 34.18
C VAL A 147 -13.79 -18.87 35.45
N ASN A 148 -12.83 -18.30 36.19
CA ASN A 148 -12.35 -18.89 37.44
C ASN A 148 -13.27 -18.55 38.61
N LYS A 149 -13.23 -19.39 39.65
CA LYS A 149 -13.93 -19.13 40.91
C LYS A 149 -13.29 -17.93 41.62
N GLU A 150 -14.08 -16.88 41.81
CA GLU A 150 -13.68 -15.70 42.58
C GLU A 150 -14.21 -15.80 44.02
N TYR A 151 -13.41 -15.38 45.00
CA TYR A 151 -13.78 -15.41 46.41
C TYR A 151 -13.99 -13.98 46.93
N ALA A 152 -15.16 -13.69 47.48
CA ALA A 152 -15.48 -12.40 48.07
C ALA A 152 -16.07 -12.55 49.47
N ILE A 153 -15.74 -11.61 50.34
CA ILE A 153 -16.36 -11.49 51.66
C ILE A 153 -17.77 -10.92 51.49
N ARG A 154 -18.75 -11.46 52.20
CA ARG A 154 -20.13 -10.97 52.18
C ARG A 154 -20.17 -9.46 52.47
N GLY A 155 -20.77 -8.70 51.56
CA GLY A 155 -20.85 -7.24 51.63
C GLY A 155 -19.82 -6.51 50.78
N ASN A 156 -18.79 -7.21 50.28
CA ASN A 156 -17.84 -6.64 49.32
C ASN A 156 -18.32 -6.83 47.88
N SER A 157 -17.82 -5.98 46.99
CA SER A 157 -17.92 -6.18 45.54
C SER A 157 -17.02 -7.35 45.10
N ALA A 158 -17.51 -8.13 44.14
CA ALA A 158 -16.74 -9.17 43.47
C ALA A 158 -16.54 -8.80 42.00
N ILE A 159 -15.41 -9.19 41.41
CA ILE A 159 -15.12 -8.98 39.99
C ILE A 159 -14.86 -10.35 39.37
N LEU A 160 -15.79 -10.81 38.54
CA LEU A 160 -15.57 -11.98 37.71
C LEU A 160 -14.78 -11.56 36.46
N LYS A 161 -13.82 -12.40 36.08
CA LYS A 161 -12.96 -12.15 34.92
C LYS A 161 -13.12 -13.28 33.91
N CYS A 162 -13.42 -12.91 32.67
CA CYS A 162 -13.35 -13.83 31.56
C CYS A 162 -11.87 -13.92 31.13
N VAL A 163 -11.26 -15.07 31.35
CA VAL A 163 -9.86 -15.32 31.03
C VAL A 163 -9.77 -15.65 29.56
N VAL A 164 -9.45 -14.63 28.76
CA VAL A 164 -9.15 -14.76 27.34
C VAL A 164 -7.67 -15.14 27.17
N PRO A 165 -7.34 -16.23 26.45
CA PRO A 165 -5.95 -16.58 26.19
C PRO A 165 -5.16 -15.43 25.53
N SER A 166 -3.95 -15.19 26.01
CA SER A 166 -3.16 -14.00 25.64
C SER A 166 -2.87 -13.89 24.13
N PHE A 167 -2.78 -15.01 23.42
CA PHE A 167 -2.49 -15.03 21.98
C PHE A 167 -3.66 -14.53 21.11
N VAL A 168 -4.88 -14.43 21.66
CA VAL A 168 -6.08 -13.88 20.98
C VAL A 168 -6.64 -12.62 21.65
N ALA A 169 -6.06 -12.17 22.75
CA ALA A 169 -6.57 -11.05 23.55
C ALA A 169 -6.72 -9.72 22.77
N ASP A 170 -5.90 -9.50 21.73
CA ASP A 170 -6.00 -8.33 20.87
C ASP A 170 -7.27 -8.32 19.98
N PHE A 171 -7.90 -9.49 19.79
CA PHE A 171 -8.97 -9.70 18.81
C PHE A 171 -10.29 -10.16 19.42
N VAL A 172 -10.27 -10.59 20.68
CA VAL A 172 -11.43 -11.13 21.40
C VAL A 172 -11.79 -10.18 22.53
N LYS A 173 -13.07 -9.81 22.60
CA LYS A 173 -13.63 -8.99 23.67
C LYS A 173 -14.83 -9.67 24.28
N VAL A 174 -15.03 -9.46 25.57
CA VAL A 174 -16.23 -9.93 26.27
C VAL A 174 -17.43 -9.12 25.77
N LEU A 175 -18.50 -9.83 25.40
CA LEU A 175 -19.72 -9.21 24.86
C LEU A 175 -20.83 -9.13 25.90
N SER A 176 -21.01 -10.18 26.69
CA SER A 176 -22.02 -10.31 27.73
C SER A 176 -21.59 -11.36 28.74
N TRP A 177 -22.21 -11.33 29.91
CA TRP A 177 -22.13 -12.38 30.92
C TRP A 177 -23.47 -13.09 31.02
N HIS A 178 -23.44 -14.42 31.20
CA HIS A 178 -24.65 -15.23 31.38
C HIS A 178 -24.59 -16.01 32.67
N THR A 179 -25.73 -16.13 33.37
CA THR A 179 -25.85 -16.97 34.57
C THR A 179 -26.43 -18.34 34.22
N ASP A 180 -26.30 -19.28 35.15
CA ASP A 180 -26.94 -20.61 35.09
C ASP A 180 -28.47 -20.54 35.07
N GLN A 181 -29.05 -19.42 35.54
CA GLN A 181 -30.48 -19.14 35.49
C GLN A 181 -30.93 -18.51 34.16
N GLY A 182 -30.00 -18.27 33.23
CA GLY A 182 -30.30 -17.69 31.92
C GLY A 182 -30.43 -16.17 31.91
N GLU A 183 -29.96 -15.48 32.95
CA GLU A 183 -29.87 -14.01 32.95
C GLU A 183 -28.71 -13.57 32.07
N GLU A 184 -28.85 -12.43 31.40
CA GLU A 184 -27.84 -11.84 30.53
C GLU A 184 -27.47 -10.43 31.04
N PHE A 185 -26.16 -10.19 31.19
CA PHE A 185 -25.61 -8.90 31.54
C PHE A 185 -24.78 -8.38 30.38
N VAL A 186 -25.27 -7.31 29.74
CA VAL A 186 -24.57 -6.63 28.64
C VAL A 186 -23.84 -5.38 29.16
N PRO A 187 -22.74 -4.96 28.52
CA PRO A 187 -22.04 -3.74 28.90
C PRO A 187 -22.95 -2.51 28.72
N GLY A 188 -23.10 -1.73 29.80
CA GLY A 188 -23.97 -0.56 29.87
C GLY A 188 -23.70 0.28 31.12
N ASP A 189 -24.51 1.31 31.38
CA ASP A 189 -24.29 2.26 32.48
C ASP A 189 -24.27 1.62 33.88
N ASP A 190 -24.92 0.46 34.06
CA ASP A 190 -24.99 -0.27 35.34
C ASP A 190 -23.92 -1.38 35.48
N PHE A 191 -23.28 -1.82 34.38
CA PHE A 191 -22.34 -2.94 34.38
C PHE A 191 -21.10 -2.65 33.52
N GLY A 192 -19.96 -2.46 34.18
CA GLY A 192 -18.66 -2.36 33.54
C GLY A 192 -18.09 -3.73 33.18
N ILE A 193 -17.67 -3.91 31.93
CA ILE A 193 -16.88 -5.06 31.50
C ILE A 193 -15.41 -4.65 31.52
N ILE A 194 -14.61 -5.32 32.35
CA ILE A 194 -13.16 -5.09 32.52
C ILE A 194 -12.41 -6.31 32.01
#